data_AF-A0A8D8HXI3-F1
#
_entry.id   AF-A0A8D8HXI3-F1
#
_cell.length_a   1.000
_cell.length_b   1.000
_cell.length_c   1.000
_cell.angle_alpha   90.00
_cell.angle_beta   90.00
_cell.angle_gamma   90.00
#
_symmetry.space_group_name_H-M   'P 1'
#
loop_
_entity.id
_entity.type
_entity.pdbx_description
1 polymer ?
#
loop_
_entity_poly.entity_id
_entity_poly.type
_entity_poly.pdbx_seq_one_letter_code
_entity_poly.pdbx_strand_id
1 'polypeptide(L)'
;MYDFGDLVVMPGLIDSHVHINEPGRTEWEGFYTATKAAAAGGFTTICDMPLNSIPPTTTMANLRTKVNAARGKIFVDVAFWGGVVPGNADELREMIYAGV
;
A
#
# COMPACT_ATOMS: atom_id res chain seq x y z
N MET A 1 22.25 -21.07 8.83
CA MET A 1 21.45 -21.11 10.07
C MET A 1 21.54 -19.73 10.69
N TYR A 2 20.40 -19.12 11.01
CA TYR A 2 20.37 -17.85 11.73
C TYR A 2 20.13 -18.15 13.21
N ASP A 3 20.94 -17.55 14.08
CA ASP A 3 20.80 -17.64 15.53
C ASP A 3 20.18 -16.32 16.02
N PHE A 4 19.06 -16.43 16.74
CA PHE A 4 18.31 -15.30 17.28
C PHE A 4 18.43 -15.19 18.81
N GLY A 5 19.22 -16.05 19.46
CA GLY A 5 19.38 -16.05 20.92
C GLY A 5 18.04 -16.15 21.65
N ASP A 6 17.83 -15.24 22.61
CA ASP A 6 16.60 -15.17 23.42
C ASP A 6 15.49 -14.31 22.78
N LEU A 7 15.65 -13.89 21.52
CA LEU A 7 14.66 -13.06 20.82
C LEU A 7 13.44 -13.87 20.38
N VAL A 8 12.27 -13.23 20.42
CA VAL A 8 11.04 -13.79 19.88
C VAL A 8 11.02 -13.63 18.37
N VAL A 9 10.89 -14.76 17.66
CA VAL A 9 10.56 -14.78 16.23
C VAL A 9 9.04 -14.89 16.11
N MET A 10 8.42 -13.88 15.52
CA MET A 10 6.96 -13.80 15.35
C MET A 10 6.58 -13.66 13.87
N PRO A 11 5.33 -13.99 13.50
CA PRO A 11 4.79 -13.60 12.21
C PRO A 11 4.88 -12.09 12.02
N GLY A 12 5.13 -11.65 10.79
CA GLY A 12 5.19 -10.24 10.46
C GLY A 12 3.86 -9.54 10.68
N LEU A 13 3.93 -8.28 11.12
CA LEU A 13 2.75 -7.47 11.38
C LEU A 13 2.07 -7.04 10.08
N ILE A 14 0.76 -6.82 10.16
CA ILE A 14 -0.06 -6.29 9.07
C ILE A 14 -0.62 -4.93 9.52
N ASP A 15 -0.26 -3.86 8.81
CA ASP A 15 -0.85 -2.54 9.01
C ASP A 15 -1.92 -2.29 7.95
N SER A 16 -3.18 -2.24 8.36
CA SER A 16 -4.29 -2.00 7.43
C SER A 16 -4.48 -0.53 7.05
N HIS A 17 -3.72 0.41 7.61
CA HIS A 17 -3.99 1.84 7.45
C HIS A 17 -2.71 2.68 7.38
N VAL A 18 -2.12 2.76 6.18
CA VAL A 18 -1.01 3.67 5.89
C VAL A 18 -1.36 4.69 4.81
N HIS A 19 -0.60 5.79 4.74
CA HIS A 19 -0.72 6.79 3.67
C HIS A 19 0.63 7.00 3.00
N ILE A 20 0.83 6.35 1.86
CA ILE A 20 2.10 6.38 1.10
C ILE A 20 2.17 7.61 0.18
N ASN A 21 1.03 8.16 -0.22
CA ASN A 21 0.90 9.41 -0.98
C ASN A 21 1.56 9.43 -2.38
N GLU A 22 2.02 8.28 -2.88
CA GLU A 22 2.56 8.10 -4.23
C GLU A 22 1.55 7.35 -5.11
N PRO A 23 1.30 7.79 -6.37
CA PRO A 23 1.90 8.92 -7.08
C PRO A 23 1.37 10.29 -6.64
N GLY A 24 2.04 11.36 -7.07
CA GLY A 24 1.55 12.74 -7.00
C GLY A 24 2.07 13.57 -5.82
N ARG A 25 2.18 12.99 -4.63
CA ARG A 25 2.79 13.62 -3.44
C ARG A 25 3.88 12.73 -2.86
N THR A 26 4.69 12.17 -3.75
CA THR A 26 5.74 11.20 -3.44
C THR A 26 6.74 11.75 -2.42
N GLU A 27 6.99 13.05 -2.42
CA GLU A 27 7.90 13.72 -1.49
C GLU A 27 7.40 13.77 -0.05
N TRP A 28 6.12 13.47 0.21
CA TRP A 28 5.60 13.35 1.57
C TRP A 28 6.02 12.04 2.23
N GLU A 29 6.08 10.95 1.46
CA GLU A 29 6.53 9.64 1.92
C GLU A 29 7.05 8.82 0.71
N GLY A 30 6.15 8.20 -0.06
CA GLY A 30 6.50 7.37 -1.22
C GLY A 30 6.76 5.90 -0.88
N PHE A 31 6.58 5.01 -1.87
CA PHE A 31 6.61 3.56 -1.64
C PHE A 31 7.96 3.08 -1.10
N TYR A 32 9.05 3.68 -1.57
CA TYR A 32 10.41 3.27 -1.21
C TYR A 32 10.71 3.49 0.28
N THR A 33 10.40 4.67 0.82
CA THR A 33 10.66 4.98 2.23
C THR A 33 9.65 4.31 3.14
N ALA A 34 8.35 4.35 2.80
CA ALA A 34 7.28 3.73 3.59
C ALA A 34 7.52 2.24 3.81
N THR A 35 7.82 1.49 2.74
CA THR A 35 7.97 0.03 2.85
C THR A 35 9.29 -0.37 3.52
N LYS A 36 10.35 0.45 3.42
CA LYS A 36 11.55 0.27 4.23
C LYS A 36 11.29 0.49 5.73
N ALA A 37 10.54 1.54 6.06
CA ALA A 37 10.16 1.84 7.43
C ALA A 37 9.28 0.72 8.00
N ALA A 38 8.32 0.22 7.22
CA ALA A 38 7.49 -0.94 7.57
C ALA A 38 8.35 -2.19 7.88
N ALA A 39 9.28 -2.55 6.99
CA ALA A 39 10.19 -3.68 7.21
C ALA A 39 11.01 -3.53 8.50
N ALA A 40 11.57 -2.33 8.75
CA ALA A 40 12.33 -2.05 9.96
C ALA A 40 11.47 -2.10 11.24
N GLY A 41 10.18 -1.79 11.12
CA GLY A 41 9.19 -1.87 12.20
C GLY A 41 8.61 -3.27 12.45
N GLY A 42 9.02 -4.29 11.67
CA GLY A 42 8.49 -5.65 11.78
C GLY A 42 7.16 -5.88 11.06
N PHE A 43 6.72 -4.93 10.22
CA PHE A 43 5.60 -5.13 9.32
C PHE A 43 6.07 -5.87 8.07
N THR A 44 5.29 -6.86 7.64
CA THR A 44 5.52 -7.57 6.37
C THR A 44 4.44 -7.29 5.35
N THR A 45 3.33 -6.67 5.77
CA THR A 45 2.25 -6.24 4.87
C THR A 45 1.68 -4.92 5.34
N ILE A 46 1.48 -3.99 4.41
CA ILE A 46 0.80 -2.70 4.67
C ILE A 46 -0.30 -2.47 3.63
N CYS A 47 -1.40 -1.82 4.02
CA CYS A 47 -2.51 -1.48 3.13
C CYS A 47 -2.63 0.05 2.97
N ASP A 48 -2.36 0.52 1.77
CA ASP A 48 -2.31 1.95 1.47
C ASP A 48 -3.69 2.54 1.20
N MET A 49 -3.98 3.65 1.88
CA MET A 49 -5.24 4.36 1.78
C MET A 49 -5.46 4.98 0.38
N PRO A 50 -6.72 5.16 -0.06
CA PRO A 50 -7.03 5.55 -1.43
C PRO A 50 -6.92 7.06 -1.69
N LEU A 51 -6.51 7.84 -0.68
CA LEU A 51 -6.53 9.31 -0.68
C LEU A 51 -5.11 9.89 -0.53
N ASN A 52 -5.00 11.22 -0.67
CA ASN A 52 -3.76 12.01 -0.70
C ASN A 52 -2.82 11.76 -1.89
N SER A 53 -2.69 10.52 -2.38
CA SER A 53 -2.07 10.26 -3.68
C SER A 53 -2.88 10.94 -4.78
N ILE A 54 -2.21 11.45 -5.81
CA ILE A 54 -2.83 12.10 -6.97
C ILE A 54 -2.47 11.28 -8.22
N PRO A 55 -3.46 10.69 -8.90
CA PRO A 55 -4.89 10.71 -8.56
C PRO A 55 -5.25 9.78 -7.38
N PRO A 56 -6.37 10.04 -6.67
CA PRO A 56 -6.87 9.15 -5.62
C PRO A 56 -7.36 7.83 -6.21
N THR A 57 -7.22 6.72 -5.49
CA THR A 57 -7.57 5.35 -5.92
C THR A 57 -9.08 5.13 -5.88
N THR A 58 -9.81 5.82 -6.76
CA THR A 58 -11.28 5.83 -6.84
C THR A 58 -11.80 5.29 -8.17
N THR A 59 -10.90 4.91 -9.08
CA THR A 59 -11.20 4.29 -10.36
C THR A 59 -10.23 3.15 -10.62
N MET A 60 -10.58 2.21 -11.49
CA MET A 60 -9.68 1.13 -11.90
C MET A 60 -8.41 1.64 -12.55
N ALA A 61 -8.50 2.72 -13.33
CA ALA A 61 -7.34 3.36 -13.96
C ALA A 61 -6.37 3.93 -12.91
N ASN A 62 -6.91 4.55 -11.85
CA ASN A 62 -6.10 5.12 -10.78
C ASN A 62 -5.44 4.02 -9.94
N LEU A 63 -6.17 2.91 -9.66
CA LEU A 63 -5.58 1.73 -9.03
C LEU A 63 -4.40 1.18 -9.84
N ARG A 64 -4.57 0.98 -11.14
CA ARG A 64 -3.48 0.52 -12.03
C ARG A 64 -2.28 1.46 -12.00
N THR A 65 -2.54 2.77 -12.02
CA THR A 65 -1.48 3.79 -11.92
C THR A 65 -0.70 3.65 -10.61
N LYS A 66 -1.41 3.48 -9.50
CA LYS A 66 -0.81 3.34 -8.17
C LYS A 66 -0.01 2.05 -8.00
N VAL A 67 -0.57 0.92 -8.46
CA VAL A 67 0.13 -0.38 -8.52
C VAL A 67 1.43 -0.26 -9.33
N ASN A 68 1.39 0.44 -10.47
CA ASN A 68 2.59 0.64 -11.29
C ASN A 68 3.62 1.54 -10.60
N ALA A 69 3.21 2.55 -9.82
CA ALA A 69 4.12 3.40 -9.06
C ALA A 69 4.88 2.63 -7.96
N ALA A 70 4.26 1.58 -7.39
CA ALA A 70 4.88 0.72 -6.40
C ALA A 70 5.91 -0.27 -6.98
N ARG A 71 5.80 -0.64 -8.26
CA ARG A 71 6.66 -1.68 -8.88
C ARG A 71 8.15 -1.31 -8.76
N GLY A 72 8.93 -2.25 -8.23
CA GLY A 72 10.38 -2.10 -8.06
C GLY A 72 10.78 -1.18 -6.89
N LYS A 73 9.84 -0.74 -6.05
CA LYS A 73 10.11 0.15 -4.90
C LYS A 73 9.72 -0.43 -3.55
N ILE A 74 9.04 -1.57 -3.51
CA ILE A 74 8.51 -2.15 -2.27
C ILE A 74 9.48 -3.13 -1.61
N PHE A 75 9.56 -3.09 -0.28
CA PHE A 75 10.37 -3.99 0.56
C PHE A 75 9.53 -4.93 1.44
N VAL A 76 8.22 -4.71 1.48
CA VAL A 76 7.21 -5.53 2.15
C VAL A 76 6.01 -5.68 1.20
N ASP A 77 5.08 -6.59 1.49
CA ASP A 77 3.87 -6.70 0.69
C ASP A 77 3.00 -5.45 0.85
N VAL A 78 2.38 -5.01 -0.25
CA VAL A 78 1.53 -3.83 -0.28
C VAL A 78 0.17 -4.18 -0.86
N ALA A 79 -0.86 -3.99 -0.05
CA ALA A 79 -2.25 -3.99 -0.46
C ALA A 79 -2.73 -2.54 -0.70
N PHE A 80 -3.85 -2.39 -1.38
CA PHE A 80 -4.43 -1.08 -1.70
C PHE A 80 -5.89 -1.06 -1.28
N TRP A 81 -6.32 0.06 -0.72
CA TRP A 81 -7.74 0.33 -0.54
C TRP A 81 -8.36 0.89 -1.83
N GLY A 82 -9.60 0.50 -2.09
CA GLY A 82 -10.48 1.16 -3.06
C GLY A 82 -11.29 2.29 -2.41
N GLY A 83 -11.23 3.50 -2.96
CA GLY A 83 -11.98 4.65 -2.48
C GLY A 83 -13.42 4.66 -3.02
N VAL A 84 -14.37 4.92 -2.13
CA VAL A 84 -15.79 5.14 -2.48
C VAL A 84 -16.10 6.63 -2.37
N VAL A 85 -16.59 7.23 -3.45
CA VAL A 85 -16.92 8.67 -3.53
C VAL A 85 -18.22 8.88 -4.30
N PRO A 86 -18.90 10.03 -4.18
CA PRO A 86 -20.09 10.30 -4.98
C PRO A 86 -19.80 10.17 -6.48
N GLY A 87 -20.57 9.31 -7.17
CA GLY A 87 -20.50 9.14 -8.62
C GLY A 87 -19.53 8.07 -9.14
N ASN A 88 -18.83 7.31 -8.29
CA ASN A 88 -17.89 6.26 -8.75
C ASN A 88 -18.39 4.81 -8.59
N ALA A 89 -19.69 4.60 -8.36
CA ALA A 89 -20.24 3.27 -8.10
C ALA A 89 -19.92 2.25 -9.22
N ASP A 90 -19.88 2.70 -10.46
CA ASP A 90 -19.59 1.86 -11.64
C ASP A 90 -18.15 1.33 -11.68
N GLU A 91 -17.22 1.97 -10.96
CA GLU A 91 -15.82 1.54 -10.86
C GLU A 91 -15.61 0.44 -9.83
N LEU A 92 -16.47 0.38 -8.81
CA LEU A 92 -16.26 -0.46 -7.62
C LEU A 92 -16.19 -1.94 -7.95
N ARG A 93 -17.03 -2.41 -8.88
CA ARG A 93 -17.09 -3.83 -9.25
C ARG A 93 -15.75 -4.31 -9.82
N GLU A 94 -15.17 -3.56 -10.76
CA GLU A 94 -13.89 -3.95 -11.35
C GLU A 94 -12.74 -3.84 -10.35
N MET A 95 -12.77 -2.81 -9.49
CA MET A 95 -11.79 -2.64 -8.42
C MET A 95 -11.81 -3.84 -7.45
N ILE A 96 -12.99 -4.28 -7.02
CA ILE A 96 -13.14 -5.48 -6.16
C ILE A 96 -12.54 -6.72 -6.84
N TYR A 97 -12.81 -6.94 -8.13
CA TYR A 97 -12.22 -8.06 -8.88
C TYR A 97 -10.70 -7.93 -9.05
N ALA A 98 -10.15 -6.72 -8.99
CA ALA A 98 -8.72 -6.47 -9.02
C ALA A 98 -8.03 -6.63 -7.64
N GLY A 99 -8.79 -6.89 -6.58
CA GLY A 99 -8.26 -7.22 -5.25
C GLY A 99 -8.20 -6.06 -4.26
N VAL A 100 -9.08 -5.06 -4.39
CA VAL A 100 -9.24 -3.96 -3.41
C VAL A 100 -10.63 -3.90 -2.77
#